data_AF-A0A8D3CA86-F1
#
_entry.id   AF-A0A8D3CA86-F1
#
_cell.length_a   1.000
_cell.length_b   1.000
_cell.length_c   1.000
_cell.angle_alpha   90.00
_cell.angle_beta   90.00
_cell.angle_gamma   90.00
#
_symmetry.space_group_name_H-M   'P 1'
#
loop_
_entity.id
_entity.type
_entity.pdbx_description
1 polymer ?
#
loop_
_entity_poly.entity_id
_entity_poly.type
_entity_poly.pdbx_seq_one_letter_code
_entity_poly.pdbx_strand_id
1 'polypeptide(L)'
;GCVGPRDPWRIVDDCGGAFTMGAFGGGVFQAIKGFRHAPAGVGHRLRGSATAVRTRAPQIGGSFAVWGGLFSTIDCGLVRLRGKEDPWNSITSGALTGAILAARSGPLAMMGSAMMGGILLALIEGFGILLTRYTAQQFQNPVPFADDPSQLPPKDGGQQQEL
;
A
#
# COMPACT_ATOMS: atom_id res chain seq x y z
N GLY A 1 9.57 8.64 9.09
CA GLY A 1 10.10 8.94 7.76
C GLY A 1 11.40 8.20 7.55
N CYS A 2 11.75 7.95 6.28
CA CYS A 2 12.97 7.27 5.79
C CYS A 2 14.30 8.00 6.09
N VAL A 3 14.35 8.71 7.22
CA VAL A 3 15.50 9.46 7.69
C VAL A 3 15.67 9.11 9.17
N GLY A 4 16.32 7.99 9.44
CA GLY A 4 16.70 7.62 10.80
C GLY A 4 17.20 6.18 10.97
N PRO A 5 17.73 5.80 12.14
CA PRO A 5 18.27 4.47 12.41
C PRO A 5 17.24 3.31 12.29
N ARG A 6 15.99 3.62 11.96
CA ARG A 6 14.90 2.66 11.70
C ARG A 6 14.64 2.37 10.21
N ASP A 7 15.39 3.01 9.31
CA ASP A 7 15.29 2.81 7.85
C ASP A 7 15.39 1.34 7.40
N PRO A 8 16.30 0.51 7.95
CA PRO A 8 16.41 -0.89 7.54
C PRO A 8 15.18 -1.70 7.94
N TRP A 9 14.58 -1.37 9.09
CA TRP A 9 13.41 -2.08 9.61
C TRP A 9 12.18 -1.85 8.76
N ARG A 10 12.00 -0.64 8.21
CA ARG A 10 10.89 -0.36 7.28
C ARG A 10 11.00 -1.17 6.00
N ILE A 11 12.21 -1.26 5.41
CA ILE A 11 12.42 -2.05 4.19
C ILE A 11 12.16 -3.53 4.46
N VAL A 12 12.63 -4.06 5.60
CA VAL A 12 12.41 -5.45 5.99
C VAL A 12 10.92 -5.73 6.24
N ASP A 13 10.20 -4.82 6.89
CA ASP A 13 8.76 -4.92 7.10
C ASP A 13 7.99 -4.87 5.77
N ASP A 14 8.31 -3.94 4.89
CA ASP A 14 7.71 -3.82 3.55
C ASP A 14 8.00 -5.06 2.68
N CYS A 15 9.24 -5.60 2.73
CA CYS A 15 9.60 -6.87 2.09
C CYS A 15 8.77 -8.03 2.63
N GLY A 16 8.65 -8.14 3.96
CA GLY A 16 7.93 -9.23 4.64
C GLY A 16 6.42 -9.17 4.41
N GLY A 17 5.84 -7.97 4.46
CA GLY A 17 4.45 -7.71 4.11
C GLY A 17 4.16 -8.07 2.66
N ALA A 18 5.00 -7.63 1.72
CA ALA A 18 4.84 -7.98 0.32
C ALA A 18 5.02 -9.48 0.06
N PHE A 19 5.98 -10.14 0.73
CA PHE A 19 6.18 -11.58 0.65
C PHE A 19 4.93 -12.35 1.09
N THR A 20 4.38 -12.01 2.25
CA THR A 20 3.22 -12.69 2.81
C THR A 20 1.97 -12.50 1.95
N MET A 21 1.73 -11.27 1.46
CA MET A 21 0.65 -11.01 0.50
C MET A 21 0.82 -11.81 -0.80
N GLY A 22 2.04 -11.84 -1.35
CA GLY A 22 2.34 -12.58 -2.58
C GLY A 22 2.25 -14.10 -2.41
N ALA A 23 2.72 -14.64 -1.28
CA ALA A 23 2.66 -16.06 -0.98
C ALA A 23 1.22 -16.53 -0.73
N PHE A 24 0.41 -15.75 0.00
CA PHE A 24 -0.99 -16.06 0.26
C PHE A 24 -1.82 -15.93 -1.02
N GLY A 25 -1.75 -14.78 -1.70
CA GLY A 25 -2.50 -14.55 -2.95
C GLY A 25 -2.09 -15.52 -4.06
N GLY A 26 -0.78 -15.74 -4.24
CA GLY A 26 -0.24 -16.71 -5.19
C GLY A 26 -0.63 -18.14 -4.84
N GLY A 27 -0.65 -18.49 -3.54
CA GLY A 27 -1.10 -19.79 -3.06
C GLY A 27 -2.58 -20.05 -3.35
N VAL A 28 -3.47 -19.11 -3.02
CA VAL A 28 -4.91 -19.23 -3.30
C VAL A 28 -5.17 -19.31 -4.80
N PHE A 29 -4.57 -18.42 -5.60
CA PHE A 29 -4.73 -18.42 -7.05
C PHE A 29 -4.23 -19.72 -7.68
N GLN A 30 -3.06 -20.19 -7.26
CA GLN A 30 -2.47 -21.42 -7.78
C GLN A 30 -3.22 -22.67 -7.31
N ALA A 31 -3.85 -22.62 -6.13
CA ALA A 31 -4.74 -23.68 -5.67
C ALA A 31 -5.95 -23.79 -6.60
N ILE A 32 -6.68 -22.70 -6.83
CA ILE A 32 -7.86 -22.66 -7.70
C ILE A 32 -7.50 -23.10 -9.12
N LYS A 33 -6.42 -22.55 -9.67
CA LYS A 33 -5.93 -22.90 -11.02
C LYS A 33 -5.49 -24.36 -11.08
N GLY A 34 -4.76 -24.85 -10.08
CA GLY A 34 -4.30 -26.23 -9.96
C GLY A 34 -5.45 -27.23 -9.88
N PHE A 35 -6.52 -26.90 -9.14
CA PHE A 35 -7.73 -27.69 -9.12
C PHE A 35 -8.44 -27.69 -10.49
N ARG A 36 -8.57 -26.54 -11.15
CA ARG A 36 -9.28 -26.42 -12.44
C ARG A 36 -8.55 -27.10 -13.62
N HIS A 37 -7.22 -27.11 -13.62
CA HIS A 37 -6.42 -27.64 -14.74
C HIS A 37 -5.88 -29.06 -14.56
N ALA A 38 -6.05 -29.69 -13.39
CA ALA A 38 -5.58 -31.06 -13.16
C ALA A 38 -6.52 -32.12 -13.78
N PRO A 39 -5.98 -33.28 -14.24
CA PRO A 39 -6.74 -34.37 -14.87
C PRO A 39 -7.80 -34.96 -13.94
N ALA A 40 -8.81 -35.62 -14.52
CA ALA A 40 -9.99 -36.12 -13.80
C ALA A 40 -9.63 -37.01 -12.60
N GLY A 41 -10.21 -36.71 -11.43
CA GLY A 41 -10.03 -37.45 -10.17
C GLY A 41 -9.69 -36.54 -8.99
N VAL A 42 -10.53 -36.50 -7.95
CA VAL A 42 -10.40 -35.58 -6.79
C VAL A 42 -9.04 -35.69 -6.10
N GLY A 43 -8.50 -36.91 -5.92
CA GLY A 43 -7.17 -37.13 -5.32
C GLY A 43 -5.99 -36.60 -6.15
N HIS A 44 -6.06 -36.72 -7.48
CA HIS A 44 -5.03 -36.21 -8.40
C HIS A 44 -5.10 -34.68 -8.52
N ARG A 45 -6.30 -34.11 -8.46
CA ARG A 45 -6.51 -32.65 -8.42
C ARG A 45 -6.01 -32.04 -7.12
N LEU A 46 -6.25 -32.69 -5.99
CA LEU A 46 -5.73 -32.27 -4.67
C LEU A 46 -4.20 -32.32 -4.62
N ARG A 47 -3.58 -33.41 -5.07
CA ARG A 47 -2.10 -33.55 -5.10
C ARG A 47 -1.45 -32.59 -6.11
N GLY A 48 -2.03 -32.43 -7.29
CA GLY A 48 -1.55 -31.50 -8.31
C GLY A 48 -1.65 -30.05 -7.85
N SER A 49 -2.77 -29.69 -7.22
CA SER A 49 -2.97 -28.37 -6.60
C SER A 49 -1.99 -28.12 -5.46
N ALA A 50 -1.84 -29.05 -4.51
CA ALA A 50 -0.90 -28.92 -3.40
C ALA A 50 0.56 -28.77 -3.86
N THR A 51 0.96 -29.52 -4.89
CA THR A 51 2.31 -29.42 -5.47
C THR A 51 2.51 -28.09 -6.19
N ALA A 52 1.50 -27.61 -6.93
CA ALA A 52 1.54 -26.32 -7.60
C ALA A 52 1.61 -25.15 -6.61
N VAL A 53 0.83 -25.20 -5.53
CA VAL A 53 0.88 -24.20 -4.45
C VAL A 53 2.26 -24.20 -3.80
N ARG A 54 2.77 -25.37 -3.39
CA ARG A 54 4.06 -25.48 -2.70
C ARG A 54 5.24 -24.97 -3.54
N THR A 55 5.20 -25.17 -4.85
CA THR A 55 6.29 -24.74 -5.74
C THR A 55 6.17 -23.27 -6.15
N ARG A 56 4.94 -22.78 -6.41
CA ARG A 56 4.75 -21.43 -6.98
C ARG A 56 4.45 -20.34 -5.95
N ALA A 57 3.79 -20.66 -4.83
CA ALA A 57 3.53 -19.67 -3.80
C ALA A 57 4.81 -18.98 -3.27
N PRO A 58 5.91 -19.69 -2.93
CA PRO A 58 7.14 -19.01 -2.50
C PRO A 58 7.84 -18.25 -3.63
N GLN A 59 7.74 -18.69 -4.89
CA GLN A 59 8.31 -17.98 -6.04
C GLN A 59 7.58 -16.65 -6.30
N ILE A 60 6.24 -16.66 -6.21
CA ILE A 60 5.42 -15.46 -6.34
C ILE A 60 5.68 -14.53 -5.14
N GLY A 61 5.64 -15.07 -3.92
CA GLY A 61 5.97 -14.32 -2.70
C GLY A 61 7.35 -13.66 -2.78
N GLY A 62 8.37 -14.39 -3.21
CA GLY A 62 9.72 -13.83 -3.37
C GLY A 62 9.79 -12.71 -4.42
N SER A 63 9.05 -12.83 -5.52
CA SER A 63 8.98 -11.75 -6.52
C SER A 63 8.32 -10.49 -5.96
N PHE A 64 7.26 -10.64 -5.16
CA PHE A 64 6.62 -9.53 -4.46
C PHE A 64 7.52 -8.93 -3.37
N ALA A 65 8.29 -9.74 -2.67
CA ALA A 65 9.26 -9.27 -1.68
C ALA A 65 10.33 -8.35 -2.32
N VAL A 66 10.89 -8.76 -3.46
CA VAL A 66 11.86 -7.94 -4.20
C VAL A 66 11.21 -6.66 -4.71
N TRP A 67 9.97 -6.74 -5.22
CA TRP A 67 9.23 -5.56 -5.65
C TRP A 67 8.98 -4.57 -4.48
N GLY A 68 8.49 -5.06 -3.34
CA GLY A 68 8.22 -4.23 -2.16
C GLY A 68 9.50 -3.63 -1.55
N GLY A 69 10.57 -4.42 -1.45
CA GLY A 69 11.86 -3.94 -0.97
C GLY A 69 12.45 -2.88 -1.89
N LEU A 70 12.44 -3.12 -3.21
CA LEU A 70 12.96 -2.17 -4.17
C LEU A 70 12.14 -0.88 -4.18
N PHE A 71 10.81 -0.98 -4.14
CA PHE A 71 9.92 0.17 -4.02
C PHE A 71 10.27 1.03 -2.80
N SER A 72 10.37 0.43 -1.61
CA SER A 72 10.71 1.16 -0.38
C SER A 72 12.10 1.77 -0.42
N THR A 73 13.10 1.09 -1.01
CA THR A 73 14.46 1.66 -1.14
C THR A 73 14.48 2.89 -2.05
N ILE A 74 13.73 2.87 -3.15
CA ILE A 74 13.68 3.97 -4.11
C ILE A 74 12.87 5.13 -3.55
N ASP A 75 11.73 4.85 -2.93
CA ASP A 75 10.90 5.87 -2.28
C ASP A 75 11.69 6.59 -1.17
N CYS A 76 12.33 5.84 -0.27
CA CYS A 76 13.19 6.40 0.75
C CYS A 76 14.37 7.21 0.17
N GLY A 77 14.99 6.73 -0.92
CA GLY A 77 16.04 7.46 -1.63
C GLY A 77 15.56 8.78 -2.25
N LEU A 78 14.37 8.80 -2.83
CA LEU A 78 13.77 10.00 -3.41
C LEU A 78 13.40 11.03 -2.35
N VAL A 79 12.84 10.59 -1.22
CA VAL A 79 12.56 11.47 -0.06
C VAL A 79 13.85 12.05 0.50
N ARG A 80 14.93 11.25 0.58
CA ARG A 80 16.26 11.71 1.03
C ARG A 80 16.86 12.77 0.09
N LEU A 81 16.67 12.63 -1.22
CA LEU A 81 17.20 13.55 -2.23
C LEU A 81 16.38 14.85 -2.36
N ARG A 82 15.05 14.77 -2.25
CA ARG A 82 14.15 15.92 -2.47
C ARG A 82 13.65 16.58 -1.19
N GLY A 83 13.77 15.92 -0.03
CA GLY A 83 13.32 16.45 1.26
C GLY A 83 11.81 16.69 1.39
N LYS A 84 11.01 16.19 0.44
CA LYS A 84 9.55 16.32 0.39
C LYS A 84 8.91 14.98 0.13
N GLU A 85 7.82 14.70 0.83
CA GLU A 85 6.97 13.51 0.64
C GLU A 85 5.78 13.93 -0.22
N ASP A 86 5.94 13.89 -1.54
CA ASP A 86 4.88 14.21 -2.51
C ASP A 86 4.37 12.92 -3.19
N PRO A 87 3.09 12.84 -3.61
CA PRO A 87 2.54 11.67 -4.32
C PRO A 87 3.30 11.29 -5.61
N TRP A 88 4.04 12.25 -6.17
CA TRP A 88 4.92 12.02 -7.32
C TRP A 88 6.11 11.10 -7.00
N ASN A 89 6.57 11.05 -5.74
CA ASN A 89 7.64 10.15 -5.33
C ASN A 89 7.16 8.70 -5.41
N SER A 90 5.97 8.37 -4.89
CA SER A 90 5.37 7.04 -5.00
C SER A 90 5.20 6.60 -6.46
N ILE A 91 4.70 7.48 -7.34
CA ILE A 91 4.51 7.16 -8.76
C ILE A 91 5.86 6.90 -9.44
N THR A 92 6.84 7.77 -9.18
CA THR A 92 8.17 7.67 -9.78
C THR A 92 8.93 6.44 -9.26
N SER A 93 8.81 6.13 -7.97
CA SER A 93 9.42 4.94 -7.36
C SER A 93 8.79 3.65 -7.89
N GLY A 94 7.47 3.62 -8.13
CA GLY A 94 6.80 2.51 -8.82
C GLY A 94 7.27 2.30 -10.25
N ALA A 95 7.40 3.38 -11.02
CA ALA A 95 7.91 3.33 -12.39
C ALA A 95 9.37 2.84 -12.44
N LEU A 96 10.22 3.38 -11.56
CA LEU A 96 11.63 2.96 -11.43
C LEU A 96 11.75 1.50 -10.99
N THR A 97 10.98 1.08 -9.98
CA THR A 97 10.95 -0.31 -9.52
C THR A 97 10.57 -1.25 -10.67
N GLY A 98 9.52 -0.91 -11.42
CA GLY A 98 9.09 -1.65 -12.60
C GLY A 98 10.20 -1.73 -13.67
N ALA A 99 10.84 -0.60 -13.98
CA ALA A 99 11.93 -0.53 -14.95
C ALA A 99 13.12 -1.42 -14.55
N ILE A 100 13.55 -1.35 -13.29
CA ILE A 100 14.69 -2.09 -12.77
C ILE A 100 14.42 -3.60 -12.80
N LEU A 101 13.22 -4.04 -12.41
CA LEU A 101 12.86 -5.46 -12.42
C LEU A 101 12.85 -6.05 -13.84
N ALA A 102 12.52 -5.24 -14.84
CA ALA A 102 12.51 -5.66 -16.24
C ALA A 102 13.81 -5.32 -16.98
N ALA A 103 14.84 -4.79 -16.31
CA ALA A 103 16.08 -4.36 -16.95
C ALA A 103 16.75 -5.45 -17.79
N ARG A 104 16.71 -6.70 -17.31
CA ARG A 104 17.27 -7.86 -18.03
C ARG A 104 16.45 -8.33 -19.22
N SER A 105 15.19 -7.89 -19.33
CA SER A 105 14.25 -8.33 -20.36
C SER A 105 14.26 -7.43 -21.60
N GLY A 106 15.14 -6.41 -21.62
CA GLY A 106 15.30 -5.47 -22.72
C GLY A 106 14.51 -4.18 -22.57
N PRO A 107 14.85 -3.13 -23.36
CA PRO A 107 14.33 -1.77 -23.16
C PRO A 107 12.81 -1.65 -23.36
N LEU A 108 12.22 -2.46 -24.25
CA LEU A 108 10.77 -2.47 -24.46
C LEU A 108 10.03 -3.00 -23.23
N ALA A 109 10.55 -4.07 -22.62
CA ALA A 109 9.99 -4.63 -21.40
C ALA A 109 10.15 -3.67 -20.21
N MET A 110 11.28 -2.96 -20.12
CA MET A 110 11.51 -1.91 -19.11
C MET A 110 10.48 -0.79 -19.21
N MET A 111 10.22 -0.30 -20.43
CA MET A 111 9.25 0.77 -20.62
C MET A 111 7.82 0.30 -20.31
N GLY A 112 7.47 -0.93 -20.73
CA GLY A 112 6.18 -1.54 -20.42
C GLY A 112 5.95 -1.73 -18.91
N SER A 113 6.95 -2.25 -18.19
CA SER A 113 6.86 -2.45 -16.74
C SER A 113 6.88 -1.13 -15.97
N ALA A 114 7.64 -0.14 -16.42
CA ALA A 114 7.66 1.20 -15.83
C ALA A 114 6.30 1.89 -15.96
N MET A 115 5.69 1.83 -17.16
CA MET A 115 4.34 2.36 -17.37
C MET A 115 3.32 1.67 -16.46
N MET A 116 3.33 0.34 -16.41
CA MET A 116 2.40 -0.40 -15.56
C MET A 116 2.58 -0.07 -14.07
N GLY A 117 3.83 -0.01 -13.58
CA GLY A 117 4.14 0.34 -12.20
C GLY A 117 3.74 1.77 -11.83
N GLY A 118 4.01 2.73 -12.72
CA GLY A 118 3.63 4.13 -12.54
C GLY A 118 2.11 4.33 -12.57
N ILE A 119 1.39 3.71 -13.50
CA ILE A 119 -0.08 3.79 -13.59
C ILE A 119 -0.73 3.19 -12.34
N LEU A 120 -0.27 2.01 -11.90
CA LEU A 120 -0.85 1.32 -10.76
C LEU A 120 -0.76 2.18 -9.48
N LEU A 121 0.42 2.77 -9.21
CA LEU A 121 0.59 3.63 -8.04
C LEU A 121 -0.07 4.99 -8.19
N ALA A 122 -0.16 5.54 -9.41
CA ALA A 122 -0.94 6.76 -9.66
C ALA A 122 -2.42 6.56 -9.30
N LEU A 123 -2.98 5.38 -9.60
CA LEU A 123 -4.35 5.03 -9.21
C LEU A 123 -4.48 4.84 -7.69
N ILE A 124 -3.51 4.19 -7.05
CA ILE A 124 -3.55 3.96 -5.59
C ILE A 124 -3.45 5.29 -4.82
N GLU A 125 -2.50 6.14 -5.17
CA GLU A 125 -2.34 7.47 -4.57
C GLU A 125 -3.53 8.38 -4.88
N GLY A 126 -4.02 8.35 -6.13
CA GLY A 126 -5.21 9.10 -6.54
C GLY A 126 -6.47 8.68 -5.77
N PHE A 127 -6.65 7.38 -5.54
CA PHE A 127 -7.73 6.85 -4.72
C PHE A 127 -7.55 7.20 -3.24
N GLY A 128 -6.33 7.16 -2.71
CA GLY A 128 -6.00 7.59 -1.36
C GLY A 128 -6.40 9.04 -1.11
N ILE A 129 -6.03 9.96 -2.01
CA ILE A 129 -6.42 11.38 -1.93
C ILE A 129 -7.94 11.53 -1.96
N LEU A 130 -8.64 10.79 -2.84
CA LEU A 130 -10.10 10.84 -2.94
C LEU A 130 -10.78 10.35 -1.66
N LEU A 131 -10.32 9.23 -1.09
CA LEU A 131 -10.85 8.72 0.17
C LEU A 131 -10.60 9.71 1.31
N THR A 132 -9.39 10.26 1.43
CA THR A 132 -9.08 11.25 2.47
C THR A 132 -9.99 12.47 2.35
N ARG A 133 -10.25 12.95 1.13
CA ARG A 133 -11.19 14.05 0.86
C ARG A 133 -12.62 13.69 1.26
N TYR A 134 -13.09 12.50 0.91
CA TYR A 134 -14.43 12.02 1.27
C TYR A 134 -14.60 11.86 2.78
N THR A 135 -13.62 11.28 3.47
CA THR A 135 -13.63 11.15 4.93
C THR A 135 -13.57 12.52 5.62
N ALA A 136 -12.76 13.45 5.09
CA ALA A 136 -12.70 14.80 5.64
C ALA A 136 -14.05 15.53 5.50
N GLN A 137 -14.77 15.35 4.39
CA GLN A 137 -16.12 15.87 4.23
C GLN A 137 -17.13 15.26 5.23
N GLN A 138 -16.94 14.01 5.64
CA GLN A 138 -17.75 13.39 6.70
C GLN A 138 -17.48 14.01 8.08
N PHE A 139 -16.22 14.33 8.41
CA PHE A 139 -15.86 14.93 9.71
C PHE A 139 -16.07 16.45 9.76
N GLN A 140 -16.10 17.15 8.63
CA GLN A 140 -16.46 18.57 8.53
C GLN A 140 -17.97 18.84 8.53
N ASN A 141 -18.79 17.82 8.71
CA ASN A 141 -20.23 17.97 8.95
C ASN A 141 -20.60 17.53 10.38
N PRO A 142 -20.14 18.20 11.45
CA PRO A 142 -20.90 18.19 12.68
C PRO A 142 -22.21 18.92 12.38
N VAL A 143 -23.29 18.15 12.42
CA VAL A 143 -24.67 18.54 12.74
C VAL A 143 -24.80 19.99 13.26
N PRO A 144 -25.76 20.79 12.74
CA PRO A 144 -25.98 22.17 13.19
C PRO A 144 -26.50 22.19 14.63
N PHE A 145 -25.59 22.12 15.61
CA PHE A 145 -25.84 22.41 17.01
C PHE A 145 -25.34 23.81 17.31
N ALA A 146 -26.00 24.82 16.74
CA ALA A 146 -25.78 26.21 17.10
C ALA A 146 -27.09 26.95 16.82
N ASP A 147 -28.05 26.82 17.73
CA ASP A 147 -29.10 27.80 18.04
C ASP A 147 -30.02 27.20 19.13
N ASP A 148 -29.46 26.88 20.31
CA ASP A 148 -30.33 26.74 21.50
C ASP A 148 -29.77 27.63 22.63
N PRO A 149 -30.26 28.87 22.75
CA PRO A 149 -29.77 29.87 23.71
C PRO A 149 -30.07 29.54 25.19
N SER A 150 -30.49 28.31 25.50
CA SER A 150 -30.98 27.88 26.81
C SER A 150 -29.90 27.26 27.73
N GLN A 151 -28.66 27.06 27.27
CA GLN A 151 -27.60 26.38 28.05
C GLN A 151 -26.57 27.30 28.74
N LEU A 152 -26.89 28.57 28.98
CA LEU A 152 -26.02 29.42 29.81
C LEU A 152 -26.23 29.09 31.30
N PRO A 153 -25.16 28.75 32.07
CA PRO A 153 -25.29 28.59 33.51
C PRO A 153 -25.63 29.93 34.19
N PRO A 154 -26.33 29.93 35.33
CA PRO A 154 -26.73 31.17 36.01
C PRO A 154 -25.49 31.93 36.48
N LYS A 155 -25.42 33.23 36.19
CA LYS A 155 -24.47 34.14 36.84
C LYS A 155 -24.95 34.39 38.27
N ASP A 156 -24.45 33.60 39.21
CA ASP A 156 -24.48 33.97 40.64
C ASP A 156 -23.63 35.22 40.85
N GLY A 157 -24.22 36.20 41.52
CA GLY A 157 -23.67 37.53 41.72
C GLY A 157 -22.79 37.69 42.95
N GLY A 158 -22.10 38.83 43.00
CA GLY A 158 -21.72 39.50 44.25
C GLY A 158 -20.25 39.88 44.40
N GLN A 159 -20.02 41.18 44.67
CA GLN A 159 -18.87 41.79 45.39
C GLN A 159 -17.56 41.91 44.57
N GLN A 160 -16.73 42.97 44.57
CA GLN A 160 -16.52 44.23 45.32
C GLN A 160 -15.39 44.94 44.52
N GLN A 161 -15.53 46.14 43.95
CA GLN A 161 -15.33 47.48 44.53
C GLN A 161 -13.88 47.86 44.94
N GLU A 162 -13.39 48.95 44.32
CA GLU A 162 -12.25 49.85 44.69
C GLU A 162 -10.82 49.27 44.66
N LEU A 163 -9.77 49.96 44.21
CA LEU A 163 -9.45 51.38 43.96
C LEU A 163 -8.43 51.46 42.81
#